data_AF-A0A4Z0GU80-F1
#
_entry.id   AF-A0A4Z0GU80-F1
#
_cell.length_a   1.000
_cell.length_b   1.000
_cell.length_c   1.000
_cell.angle_alpha   90.00
_cell.angle_beta   90.00
_cell.angle_gamma   90.00
#
_symmetry.space_group_name_H-M   'P 1'
#
loop_
_entity.id
_entity.type
_entity.pdbx_description
1 polymer ?
#
loop_
_entity_poly.entity_id
_entity_poly.type
_entity_poly.pdbx_seq_one_letter_code
_entity_poly.pdbx_strand_id
1 'polypeptide(L)'
;PSLDALLPPLTPDPDFGLTTAGSPDRGLLRAPVGLVDRPFEQVRDLLTVDLSGAGGHVAVAGGPQSGKSTLLRTLICALALTHSPREVQFYCLDFGGGALSALAGLPHVGGVSGRLDRERISRTLAEVNSLLNRRELFFQEQGIDSMASFRKRRAAGEFPDSPFGDVFLVVDGWSTVRADMMDQLDTFQGIAARGLNYGIHLVISTSRWVEVSSALRDQIGTRLELRMGDPMDSGIDIRKAGTVPTIPGRGLSADKMHFLAALPRIDGQERAEDLSEALADLVEAVAESWDAPAAPPVRMLPTHLEASELPEPTEPLRIAIGLDQAELEPVWHDFTQSPHLFLAGDTESGKTSALRLIAQQVMAQHTPDQVRFLVADYRRELIEAIPEEYRLGHAVSADPLREYVGGVARAMAERTPGQDISPARMRRADWWAGPRLFVLVDDYEMVGSGFDGPFEPLLPHLPLGYEVGLHMVVARATAGAGRQDALLRKMQEVNSSALLLSCPPSEGHVLDGVKGRTLPPGRAQSVVRRKVGLLQLALPAPIEEREED
;
A
#
# COMPACT_ATOMS: atom_id res chain seq x y z
N PRO A 1 1.12 6.90 -38.47
CA PRO A 1 -0.33 6.72 -38.25
C PRO A 1 -0.78 7.19 -36.87
N SER A 2 -1.94 7.84 -36.83
CA SER A 2 -2.75 8.08 -35.62
C SER A 2 -3.54 6.82 -35.24
N LEU A 3 -4.15 6.78 -34.06
CA LEU A 3 -4.90 5.59 -33.60
C LEU A 3 -6.22 5.41 -34.35
N ASP A 4 -6.92 6.49 -34.65
CA ASP A 4 -8.14 6.50 -35.46
C ASP A 4 -7.91 6.05 -36.91
N ALA A 5 -6.66 6.10 -37.40
CA ALA A 5 -6.28 5.51 -38.69
C ALA A 5 -6.08 3.98 -38.61
N LEU A 6 -5.84 3.43 -37.42
CA LEU A 6 -5.64 1.98 -37.21
C LEU A 6 -6.90 1.26 -36.75
N LEU A 7 -7.83 1.98 -36.12
CA LEU A 7 -9.06 1.45 -35.58
C LEU A 7 -10.22 1.67 -36.56
N PRO A 8 -11.28 0.85 -36.47
CA PRO A 8 -12.57 1.20 -37.04
C PRO A 8 -13.08 2.57 -36.55
N PRO A 9 -14.08 3.17 -37.21
CA PRO A 9 -14.65 4.46 -36.78
C PRO A 9 -15.05 4.46 -35.30
N LEU A 10 -14.67 5.53 -34.60
CA LEU A 10 -14.97 5.75 -33.19
C LEU A 10 -16.32 6.44 -33.04
N THR A 11 -17.16 5.94 -32.15
CA THR A 11 -18.48 6.49 -31.85
C THR A 11 -18.75 6.39 -30.35
N PRO A 12 -19.41 7.40 -29.73
CA PRO A 12 -19.90 7.28 -28.37
C PRO A 12 -20.94 6.17 -28.25
N ASP A 13 -20.82 5.35 -27.21
CA ASP A 13 -21.73 4.27 -26.87
C ASP A 13 -22.10 4.35 -25.37
N PRO A 14 -23.38 4.22 -24.98
CA PRO A 14 -23.82 4.38 -23.59
C PRO A 14 -23.22 3.35 -22.63
N ASP A 15 -22.87 2.15 -23.10
CA ASP A 15 -22.38 1.06 -22.26
C ASP A 15 -20.86 0.94 -22.29
N PHE A 16 -20.20 1.49 -23.33
CA PHE A 16 -18.78 1.27 -23.60
C PHE A 16 -17.94 2.55 -23.75
N GLY A 17 -18.58 3.72 -23.74
CA GLY A 17 -17.95 5.01 -23.93
C GLY A 17 -17.53 5.29 -25.37
N LEU A 18 -16.48 6.08 -25.57
CA LEU A 18 -15.93 6.32 -26.90
C LEU A 18 -15.24 5.05 -27.42
N THR A 19 -15.86 4.37 -28.38
CA THR A 19 -15.37 3.06 -28.81
C THR A 19 -15.62 2.76 -30.29
N THR A 20 -15.10 1.62 -30.75
CA THR A 20 -15.32 1.06 -32.09
C THR A 20 -16.64 0.29 -32.14
N ALA A 21 -17.77 0.99 -31.97
CA ALA A 21 -19.08 0.36 -31.78
C ALA A 21 -19.46 -0.55 -32.95
N GLY A 22 -20.01 -1.74 -32.64
CA GLY A 22 -20.37 -2.74 -33.63
C GLY A 22 -19.20 -3.51 -34.25
N SER A 23 -17.94 -3.20 -33.89
CA SER A 23 -16.78 -3.99 -34.31
C SER A 23 -16.81 -5.37 -33.66
N PRO A 24 -16.65 -6.47 -34.43
CA PRO A 24 -16.53 -7.82 -33.86
C PRO A 24 -15.23 -8.00 -33.04
N ASP A 25 -14.26 -7.12 -33.21
CA ASP A 25 -12.96 -7.17 -32.52
C ASP A 25 -12.92 -6.39 -31.20
N ARG A 26 -14.03 -5.70 -30.84
CA ARG A 26 -14.12 -4.93 -29.59
C ARG A 26 -14.11 -5.87 -28.37
N GLY A 27 -13.44 -5.47 -27.29
CA GLY A 27 -13.45 -6.23 -26.04
C GLY A 27 -12.64 -7.52 -26.05
N LEU A 28 -11.85 -7.79 -27.11
CA LEU A 28 -11.10 -9.04 -27.27
C LEU A 28 -9.67 -8.99 -26.70
N LEU A 29 -9.31 -7.92 -25.96
CA LEU A 29 -7.94 -7.65 -25.50
C LEU A 29 -6.91 -7.64 -26.62
N ARG A 30 -7.33 -7.18 -27.81
CA ARG A 30 -6.49 -6.96 -28.97
C ARG A 30 -6.37 -5.47 -29.24
N ALA A 31 -5.15 -4.97 -29.32
CA ALA A 31 -4.90 -3.54 -29.51
C ALA A 31 -3.95 -3.32 -30.71
N PRO A 32 -4.38 -2.60 -31.76
CA PRO A 32 -3.46 -2.15 -32.78
C PRO A 32 -2.58 -1.03 -32.23
N VAL A 33 -1.26 -1.19 -32.33
CA VAL A 33 -0.27 -0.26 -31.76
C VAL A 33 0.66 0.34 -32.82
N GLY A 34 0.49 -0.01 -34.09
CA GLY A 34 1.32 0.49 -35.19
C GLY A 34 1.06 -0.21 -36.51
N LEU A 35 2.00 -0.02 -37.44
CA LEU A 35 2.02 -0.71 -38.73
C LEU A 35 3.34 -1.47 -38.88
N VAL A 36 3.27 -2.71 -39.35
CA VAL A 36 4.44 -3.51 -39.73
C VAL A 36 4.60 -3.49 -41.25
N ASP A 37 5.82 -3.26 -41.71
CA ASP A 37 6.16 -3.22 -43.13
C ASP A 37 6.56 -4.63 -43.60
N ARG A 38 5.93 -5.12 -44.67
CA ARG A 38 6.27 -6.39 -45.32
C ARG A 38 6.78 -6.13 -46.75
N PRO A 39 8.09 -5.83 -46.92
CA PRO A 39 8.62 -5.41 -48.21
C PRO A 39 8.46 -6.43 -49.34
N PHE A 40 8.53 -7.73 -49.03
CA PHE A 40 8.37 -8.79 -50.03
C PHE A 40 6.93 -8.92 -50.54
N GLU A 41 5.95 -8.69 -49.67
CA GLU A 41 4.53 -8.75 -49.99
C GLU A 41 3.99 -7.41 -50.49
N GLN A 42 4.79 -6.34 -50.37
CA GLN A 42 4.42 -4.95 -50.71
C GLN A 42 3.16 -4.47 -49.97
N VAL A 43 2.96 -4.96 -48.76
CA VAL A 43 1.84 -4.58 -47.89
C VAL A 43 2.33 -4.05 -46.55
N ARG A 44 1.46 -3.27 -45.90
CA ARG A 44 1.62 -2.85 -44.51
C ARG A 44 0.46 -3.42 -43.72
N ASP A 45 0.76 -4.22 -42.71
CA ASP A 45 -0.25 -4.81 -41.84
C ASP A 45 -0.33 -4.04 -40.52
N LEU A 46 -1.44 -4.22 -39.81
CA LEU A 46 -1.57 -3.77 -38.43
C LEU A 46 -0.59 -4.53 -37.54
N LEU A 47 0.19 -3.78 -36.77
CA LEU A 47 0.90 -4.33 -35.62
C LEU A 47 -0.11 -4.42 -34.47
N THR A 48 -0.72 -5.58 -34.30
CA THR A 48 -1.68 -5.84 -33.22
C THR A 48 -1.04 -6.65 -32.10
N VAL A 49 -1.21 -6.20 -30.85
CA VAL A 49 -0.87 -7.00 -29.67
C VAL A 49 -2.10 -7.79 -29.22
N ASP A 50 -1.94 -9.09 -29.00
CA ASP A 50 -2.99 -9.95 -28.43
C ASP A 50 -2.67 -10.24 -26.97
N LEU A 51 -3.47 -9.65 -26.09
CA LEU A 51 -3.30 -9.70 -24.64
C LEU A 51 -4.29 -10.65 -23.97
N SER A 52 -5.07 -11.41 -24.75
CA SER A 52 -6.13 -12.27 -24.25
C SER A 52 -5.64 -13.53 -23.53
N GLY A 53 -4.39 -13.93 -23.78
CA GLY A 53 -3.76 -15.16 -23.28
C GLY A 53 -2.25 -15.01 -23.03
N ALA A 54 -1.43 -15.90 -23.60
CA ALA A 54 0.02 -15.97 -23.33
C ALA A 54 0.80 -14.68 -23.68
N GLY A 55 0.29 -13.85 -24.59
CA GLY A 55 0.83 -12.52 -24.90
C GLY A 55 0.44 -11.43 -23.91
N GLY A 56 -0.31 -11.75 -22.84
CA GLY A 56 -0.88 -10.75 -21.93
C GLY A 56 0.14 -9.89 -21.16
N HIS A 57 1.39 -10.32 -21.04
CA HIS A 57 2.49 -9.51 -20.50
C HIS A 57 3.29 -8.87 -21.63
N VAL A 58 3.55 -7.57 -21.50
CA VAL A 58 4.18 -6.76 -22.54
C VAL A 58 5.49 -6.16 -22.05
N ALA A 59 6.52 -6.17 -22.89
CA ALA A 59 7.70 -5.35 -22.68
C ALA A 59 8.05 -4.51 -23.91
N VAL A 60 8.32 -3.23 -23.66
CA VAL A 60 8.80 -2.27 -24.64
C VAL A 60 10.27 -1.97 -24.37
N ALA A 61 11.16 -2.42 -25.26
CA ALA A 61 12.59 -2.16 -25.16
C ALA A 61 13.03 -1.10 -26.17
N GLY A 62 13.98 -0.24 -25.82
CA GLY A 62 14.53 0.74 -26.76
C GLY A 62 15.47 1.74 -26.10
N GLY A 63 16.37 2.32 -26.89
CA GLY A 63 17.32 3.33 -26.42
C GLY A 63 16.63 4.60 -25.88
N PRO A 64 17.39 5.54 -25.29
CA PRO A 64 16.88 6.86 -24.93
C PRO A 64 16.15 7.53 -26.11
N GLN A 65 15.02 8.19 -25.84
CA GLN A 65 14.21 8.90 -26.85
C GLN A 65 13.72 8.07 -28.06
N SER A 66 13.77 6.74 -27.99
CA SER A 66 13.26 5.85 -29.07
C SER A 66 11.74 5.81 -29.21
N GLY A 67 10.98 6.41 -28.28
CA GLY A 67 9.52 6.43 -28.29
C GLY A 67 8.84 5.42 -27.35
N LYS A 68 9.56 4.84 -26.37
CA LYS A 68 9.02 3.87 -25.40
C LYS A 68 7.73 4.35 -24.71
N SER A 69 7.79 5.52 -24.06
CA SER A 69 6.64 6.09 -23.35
C SER A 69 5.48 6.44 -24.29
N THR A 70 5.79 6.87 -25.51
CA THR A 70 4.76 7.09 -26.55
C THR A 70 4.06 5.79 -26.91
N LEU A 71 4.80 4.71 -27.14
CA LEU A 71 4.21 3.39 -27.44
C LEU A 71 3.40 2.83 -26.27
N LEU A 72 3.82 3.06 -25.01
CA LEU A 72 3.00 2.73 -23.83
C LEU A 72 1.68 3.50 -23.83
N ARG A 73 1.71 4.82 -24.08
CA ARG A 73 0.48 5.64 -24.20
C ARG A 73 -0.40 5.14 -25.33
N THR A 74 0.17 4.80 -26.48
CA THR A 74 -0.54 4.23 -27.63
C THR A 74 -1.24 2.94 -27.26
N LEU A 75 -0.57 2.02 -26.56
CA LEU A 75 -1.17 0.78 -26.09
C LEU A 75 -2.34 1.03 -25.13
N ILE A 76 -2.16 1.90 -24.13
CA ILE A 76 -3.20 2.24 -23.16
C ILE A 76 -4.41 2.88 -23.87
N CYS A 77 -4.18 3.85 -24.75
CA CYS A 77 -5.25 4.53 -25.49
C CYS A 77 -5.96 3.57 -26.46
N ALA A 78 -5.24 2.69 -27.16
CA ALA A 78 -5.84 1.70 -28.05
C ALA A 78 -6.75 0.73 -27.26
N LEU A 79 -6.33 0.30 -26.07
CA LEU A 79 -7.17 -0.51 -25.19
C LEU A 79 -8.37 0.29 -24.66
N ALA A 80 -8.18 1.55 -24.26
CA ALA A 80 -9.26 2.43 -23.81
C ALA A 80 -10.33 2.70 -24.88
N LEU A 81 -9.94 2.75 -26.16
CA LEU A 81 -10.86 2.92 -27.29
C LEU A 81 -11.53 1.60 -27.74
N THR A 82 -11.06 0.45 -27.25
CA THR A 82 -11.58 -0.88 -27.60
C THR A 82 -12.25 -1.60 -26.43
N HIS A 83 -12.23 -1.01 -25.24
CA HIS A 83 -12.75 -1.57 -24.00
C HIS A 83 -13.31 -0.44 -23.13
N SER A 84 -14.36 -0.71 -22.37
CA SER A 84 -14.87 0.20 -21.34
C SER A 84 -13.94 0.27 -20.11
N PRO A 85 -14.06 1.32 -19.27
CA PRO A 85 -13.39 1.40 -17.97
C PRO A 85 -13.73 0.26 -17.01
N ARG A 86 -14.84 -0.44 -17.26
CA ARG A 86 -15.20 -1.68 -16.55
C ARG A 86 -14.37 -2.85 -17.05
N GLU A 87 -14.14 -2.97 -18.36
CA GLU A 87 -13.43 -4.10 -18.95
C GLU A 87 -11.92 -4.06 -18.70
N VAL A 88 -11.29 -2.88 -18.69
CA VAL A 88 -9.84 -2.74 -18.46
C VAL A 88 -9.53 -1.60 -17.50
N GLN A 89 -8.50 -1.79 -16.66
CA GLN A 89 -7.99 -0.77 -15.74
C GLN A 89 -6.47 -0.67 -15.81
N PHE A 90 -5.94 0.55 -15.68
CA PHE A 90 -4.50 0.82 -15.72
C PHE A 90 -4.00 1.44 -14.43
N TYR A 91 -2.89 0.91 -13.93
CA TYR A 91 -2.12 1.46 -12.82
C TYR A 91 -0.69 1.71 -13.27
N CYS A 92 -0.30 2.98 -13.32
CA CYS A 92 0.94 3.39 -13.96
C CYS A 92 2.00 3.79 -12.91
N LEU A 93 3.20 3.23 -13.04
CA LEU A 93 4.41 3.64 -12.35
C LEU A 93 5.32 4.35 -13.36
N ASP A 94 5.43 5.67 -13.25
CA ASP A 94 6.11 6.53 -14.21
C ASP A 94 7.48 6.97 -13.69
N PHE A 95 8.51 6.29 -14.17
CA PHE A 95 9.91 6.60 -13.89
C PHE A 95 10.64 7.17 -15.12
N GLY A 96 9.97 7.18 -16.28
CA GLY A 96 10.53 7.54 -17.59
C GLY A 96 10.50 9.03 -17.92
N GLY A 97 9.92 9.88 -17.07
CA GLY A 97 9.94 11.34 -17.23
C GLY A 97 8.56 12.02 -17.11
N GLY A 98 7.58 11.38 -16.48
CA GLY A 98 6.26 11.98 -16.28
C GLY A 98 5.33 11.83 -17.48
N ALA A 99 5.70 10.98 -18.44
CA ALA A 99 4.98 10.83 -19.68
C ALA A 99 3.57 10.23 -19.49
N LEU A 100 3.39 9.29 -18.57
CA LEU A 100 2.11 8.64 -18.31
C LEU A 100 1.15 9.51 -17.51
N SER A 101 1.62 10.59 -16.86
CA SER A 101 0.78 11.51 -16.10
C SER A 101 -0.33 12.17 -16.94
N ALA A 102 -0.07 12.37 -18.23
CA ALA A 102 -1.05 12.90 -19.18
C ALA A 102 -2.28 11.98 -19.36
N LEU A 103 -2.19 10.70 -18.97
CA LEU A 103 -3.29 9.73 -19.07
C LEU A 103 -4.16 9.71 -17.82
N ALA A 104 -3.83 10.46 -16.77
CA ALA A 104 -4.54 10.40 -15.49
C ALA A 104 -6.03 10.81 -15.59
N GLY A 105 -6.41 11.55 -16.63
CA GLY A 105 -7.81 11.91 -16.90
C GLY A 105 -8.63 10.79 -17.57
N LEU A 106 -8.01 9.69 -18.01
CA LEU A 106 -8.76 8.58 -18.61
C LEU A 106 -9.58 7.87 -17.53
N PRO A 107 -10.87 7.58 -17.77
CA PRO A 107 -11.69 6.83 -16.82
C PRO A 107 -11.16 5.39 -16.61
N HIS A 108 -10.34 4.86 -17.52
CA HIS A 108 -9.68 3.55 -17.36
C HIS A 108 -8.48 3.57 -16.42
N VAL A 109 -7.95 4.74 -16.03
CA VAL A 109 -6.71 4.84 -15.23
C VAL A 109 -7.05 5.05 -13.76
N GLY A 110 -6.72 4.08 -12.91
CA GLY A 110 -6.96 4.15 -11.46
C GLY A 110 -5.86 4.90 -10.68
N GLY A 111 -4.73 5.19 -11.32
CA GLY A 111 -3.68 6.02 -10.73
C GLY A 111 -2.37 6.04 -11.52
N VAL A 112 -1.67 7.17 -11.43
CA VAL A 112 -0.31 7.34 -11.96
C VAL A 112 0.61 7.77 -10.81
N SER A 113 1.66 7.00 -10.57
CA SER A 113 2.63 7.23 -9.50
C SER A 113 3.97 7.62 -10.09
N GLY A 114 4.44 8.83 -9.80
CA GLY A 114 5.79 9.25 -10.18
C GLY A 114 6.87 8.66 -9.28
N ARG A 115 8.12 8.64 -9.77
CA ARG A 115 9.30 8.10 -9.05
C ARG A 115 9.46 8.56 -7.60
N LEU A 116 9.09 9.80 -7.28
CA LEU A 116 9.27 10.37 -5.94
C LEU A 116 8.21 9.92 -4.93
N ASP A 117 7.07 9.41 -5.39
CA ASP A 117 5.95 9.00 -4.54
C ASP A 117 6.10 7.52 -4.12
N ARG A 118 7.12 7.22 -3.30
CA ARG A 118 7.42 5.85 -2.85
C ARG A 118 6.23 5.17 -2.16
N GLU A 119 5.43 5.95 -1.43
CA GLU A 119 4.27 5.42 -0.72
C GLU A 119 3.20 4.96 -1.71
N ARG A 120 2.83 5.80 -2.68
CA ARG A 120 1.84 5.44 -3.69
C ARG A 120 2.31 4.33 -4.60
N ILE A 121 3.60 4.30 -4.95
CA ILE A 121 4.18 3.17 -5.70
C ILE A 121 3.98 1.86 -4.93
N SER A 122 4.40 1.82 -3.66
CA SER A 122 4.28 0.62 -2.82
C SER A 122 2.82 0.20 -2.65
N ARG A 123 1.92 1.18 -2.48
CA ARG A 123 0.48 0.95 -2.36
C ARG A 123 -0.14 0.44 -3.65
N THR A 124 0.25 0.98 -4.80
CA THR A 124 -0.21 0.52 -6.12
C THR A 124 0.15 -0.94 -6.32
N LEU A 125 1.38 -1.33 -6.00
CA LEU A 125 1.83 -2.71 -6.12
C LEU A 125 1.10 -3.63 -5.13
N ALA A 126 0.89 -3.18 -3.89
CA ALA A 126 0.13 -3.90 -2.90
C ALA A 126 -1.31 -4.13 -3.36
N GLU A 127 -2.03 -3.10 -3.81
CA GLU A 127 -3.42 -3.21 -4.30
C GLU A 127 -3.56 -4.25 -5.43
N VAL A 128 -2.65 -4.22 -6.41
CA VAL A 128 -2.66 -5.20 -7.52
C VAL A 128 -2.38 -6.62 -7.01
N ASN A 129 -1.45 -6.79 -6.07
CA ASN A 129 -1.16 -8.09 -5.49
C ASN A 129 -2.29 -8.62 -4.60
N SER A 130 -2.97 -7.74 -3.86
CA SER A 130 -4.16 -8.09 -3.05
C SER A 130 -5.31 -8.51 -3.94
N LEU A 131 -5.53 -7.82 -5.07
CA LEU A 131 -6.51 -8.22 -6.08
C LEU A 131 -6.20 -9.62 -6.65
N LEU A 132 -4.94 -9.91 -6.94
CA LEU A 132 -4.50 -11.25 -7.40
C LEU A 132 -4.94 -12.33 -6.40
N ASN A 133 -4.60 -12.15 -5.13
CA ASN A 133 -4.92 -13.11 -4.07
C ASN A 133 -6.45 -13.23 -3.86
N ARG A 134 -7.18 -12.12 -3.90
CA ARG A 134 -8.65 -12.13 -3.79
C ARG A 134 -9.29 -12.87 -4.96
N ARG A 135 -8.78 -12.70 -6.19
CA ARG A 135 -9.29 -13.43 -7.37
C ARG A 135 -9.02 -14.92 -7.30
N GLU A 136 -7.86 -15.32 -6.79
CA GLU A 136 -7.55 -16.75 -6.59
C GLU A 136 -8.58 -17.43 -5.69
N LEU A 137 -8.91 -16.82 -4.55
CA LEU A 137 -9.96 -17.32 -3.65
C LEU A 137 -11.35 -17.25 -4.30
N PHE A 138 -11.69 -16.11 -4.91
CA PHE A 138 -12.99 -15.92 -5.54
C PHE A 138 -13.26 -16.91 -6.68
N PHE A 139 -12.25 -17.20 -7.52
CA PHE A 139 -12.40 -18.16 -8.61
C PHE A 139 -12.63 -19.57 -8.08
N GLN A 140 -11.94 -19.94 -7.02
CA GLN A 140 -12.14 -21.22 -6.34
C GLN A 140 -13.55 -21.33 -5.76
N GLU A 141 -14.03 -20.31 -5.06
CA GLU A 141 -15.36 -20.29 -4.43
C GLU A 141 -16.50 -20.31 -5.46
N GLN A 142 -16.34 -19.60 -6.58
CA GLN A 142 -17.38 -19.46 -7.60
C GLN A 142 -17.28 -20.49 -8.75
N GLY A 143 -16.34 -21.43 -8.65
CA GLY A 143 -16.10 -22.46 -9.67
C GLY A 143 -15.71 -21.88 -11.04
N ILE A 144 -14.93 -20.81 -11.05
CA ILE A 144 -14.42 -20.17 -12.28
C ILE A 144 -13.12 -20.87 -12.68
N ASP A 145 -13.12 -21.49 -13.86
CA ASP A 145 -12.00 -22.30 -14.36
C ASP A 145 -10.91 -21.49 -15.11
N SER A 146 -11.25 -20.28 -15.55
CA SER A 146 -10.36 -19.42 -16.34
C SER A 146 -10.81 -17.95 -16.33
N MET A 147 -9.86 -17.04 -16.57
CA MET A 147 -10.16 -15.62 -16.76
C MET A 147 -11.11 -15.38 -17.95
N ALA A 148 -11.04 -16.18 -19.01
CA ALA A 148 -11.97 -16.08 -20.14
C ALA A 148 -13.42 -16.37 -19.70
N SER A 149 -13.62 -17.39 -18.87
CA SER A 149 -14.92 -17.72 -18.29
C SER A 149 -15.42 -16.60 -17.36
N PHE A 150 -14.53 -16.02 -16.54
CA PHE A 150 -14.85 -14.85 -15.72
C PHE A 150 -15.31 -13.65 -16.56
N ARG A 151 -14.57 -13.27 -17.60
CA ARG A 151 -14.93 -12.17 -18.52
C ARG A 151 -16.32 -12.38 -19.12
N LYS A 152 -16.62 -13.61 -19.58
CA LYS A 152 -17.93 -13.97 -20.15
C LYS A 152 -19.06 -13.88 -19.13
N ARG A 153 -18.90 -14.46 -17.93
CA ARG A 153 -19.90 -14.43 -16.86
C ARG A 153 -20.16 -13.00 -16.37
N ARG A 154 -19.11 -12.19 -16.30
CA ARG A 154 -19.20 -10.76 -15.97
C ARG A 154 -19.96 -9.97 -17.05
N ALA A 155 -19.69 -10.21 -18.32
CA ALA A 155 -20.44 -9.61 -19.43
C ALA A 155 -21.93 -10.01 -19.42
N ALA A 156 -22.26 -11.18 -18.86
CA ALA A 156 -23.65 -11.62 -18.63
C ALA A 156 -24.30 -11.00 -17.36
N GLY A 157 -23.56 -10.19 -16.61
CA GLY A 157 -24.07 -9.49 -15.41
C GLY A 157 -24.06 -10.31 -14.12
N GLU A 158 -23.41 -11.48 -14.08
CA GLU A 158 -23.41 -12.36 -12.89
C GLU A 158 -22.66 -11.77 -11.68
N PHE A 159 -21.74 -10.82 -11.90
CA PHE A 159 -20.88 -10.24 -10.87
C PHE A 159 -20.93 -8.70 -10.88
N PRO A 160 -22.08 -8.10 -10.54
CA PRO A 160 -22.28 -6.65 -10.64
C PRO A 160 -21.37 -5.86 -9.67
N ASP A 161 -21.03 -6.46 -8.53
CA ASP A 161 -20.21 -5.83 -7.48
C ASP A 161 -18.70 -5.99 -7.72
N SER A 162 -18.27 -6.68 -8.80
CA SER A 162 -16.85 -6.80 -9.14
C SER A 162 -16.38 -5.59 -9.93
N PRO A 163 -15.63 -4.65 -9.31
CA PRO A 163 -15.29 -3.40 -9.97
C PRO A 163 -14.18 -3.57 -11.03
N PHE A 164 -13.42 -4.66 -10.97
CA PHE A 164 -12.27 -4.91 -11.83
C PHE A 164 -12.57 -5.86 -13.00
N GLY A 165 -12.02 -5.53 -14.17
CA GLY A 165 -11.86 -6.38 -15.35
C GLY A 165 -10.41 -6.84 -15.49
N ASP A 166 -9.80 -6.67 -16.66
CA ASP A 166 -8.37 -6.92 -16.82
C ASP A 166 -7.54 -5.73 -16.32
N VAL A 167 -6.63 -5.99 -15.38
CA VAL A 167 -5.84 -4.96 -14.70
C VAL A 167 -4.43 -4.95 -15.25
N PHE A 168 -3.98 -3.78 -15.70
CA PHE A 168 -2.66 -3.56 -16.28
C PHE A 168 -1.79 -2.74 -15.33
N LEU A 169 -0.77 -3.37 -14.75
CA LEU A 169 0.31 -2.70 -14.04
C LEU A 169 1.37 -2.26 -15.06
N VAL A 170 1.41 -0.96 -15.34
CA VAL A 170 2.31 -0.35 -16.33
C VAL A 170 3.51 0.26 -15.63
N VAL A 171 4.73 -0.09 -16.04
CA VAL A 171 5.97 0.44 -15.47
C VAL A 171 6.82 1.07 -16.57
N ASP A 172 6.90 2.40 -16.61
CA ASP A 172 7.79 3.10 -17.54
C ASP A 172 9.15 3.34 -16.87
N GLY A 173 10.17 2.55 -17.24
CA GLY A 173 11.53 2.67 -16.69
C GLY A 173 11.90 1.55 -15.70
N TRP A 174 11.93 0.30 -16.17
CA TRP A 174 12.27 -0.89 -15.35
C TRP A 174 13.62 -0.79 -14.62
N SER A 175 14.60 -0.07 -15.18
CA SER A 175 15.89 0.17 -14.55
C SER A 175 15.77 0.88 -13.19
N THR A 176 14.78 1.75 -13.02
CA THR A 176 14.50 2.43 -11.75
C THR A 176 13.96 1.47 -10.69
N VAL A 177 13.10 0.51 -11.06
CA VAL A 177 12.64 -0.53 -10.12
C VAL A 177 13.83 -1.29 -9.55
N ARG A 178 14.76 -1.69 -10.42
CA ARG A 178 15.96 -2.42 -9.99
C ARG A 178 16.89 -1.62 -9.09
N ALA A 179 17.00 -0.31 -9.31
CA ALA A 179 17.90 0.55 -8.54
C ALA A 179 17.28 0.98 -7.20
N ASP A 180 16.01 1.38 -7.21
CA ASP A 180 15.40 2.11 -6.10
C ASP A 180 14.40 1.26 -5.28
N MET A 181 13.97 0.10 -5.81
CA MET A 181 12.89 -0.75 -5.29
C MET A 181 13.23 -2.25 -5.32
N MET A 182 14.49 -2.58 -5.02
CA MET A 182 14.98 -3.96 -5.06
C MET A 182 14.19 -4.90 -4.13
N ASP A 183 13.66 -4.38 -3.03
CA ASP A 183 12.81 -5.09 -2.06
C ASP A 183 11.42 -5.48 -2.62
N GLN A 184 10.98 -4.86 -3.72
CA GLN A 184 9.69 -5.16 -4.35
C GLN A 184 9.79 -6.08 -5.57
N LEU A 185 11.00 -6.45 -6.01
CA LEU A 185 11.21 -7.27 -7.21
C LEU A 185 10.50 -8.62 -7.15
N ASP A 186 10.45 -9.26 -5.98
CA ASP A 186 9.77 -10.55 -5.80
C ASP A 186 8.26 -10.42 -6.00
N THR A 187 7.68 -9.27 -5.66
CA THR A 187 6.24 -9.02 -5.88
C THR A 187 5.94 -8.87 -7.36
N PHE A 188 6.76 -8.14 -8.12
CA PHE A 188 6.62 -8.08 -9.59
C PHE A 188 6.76 -9.46 -10.24
N GLN A 189 7.70 -10.28 -9.79
CA GLN A 189 7.87 -11.65 -10.30
C GLN A 189 6.66 -12.53 -9.95
N GLY A 190 6.13 -12.41 -8.72
CA GLY A 190 4.93 -13.11 -8.29
C GLY A 190 3.69 -12.74 -9.10
N ILE A 191 3.54 -11.46 -9.46
CA ILE A 191 2.50 -10.98 -10.38
C ILE A 191 2.73 -11.55 -11.78
N ALA A 192 3.94 -11.49 -12.32
CA ALA A 192 4.23 -11.99 -13.67
C ALA A 192 4.01 -13.52 -13.80
N ALA A 193 4.29 -14.29 -12.75
CA ALA A 193 4.18 -15.74 -12.79
C ALA A 193 2.74 -16.25 -12.73
N ARG A 194 1.82 -15.52 -12.10
CA ARG A 194 0.44 -15.97 -11.80
C ARG A 194 -0.65 -15.07 -12.37
N GLY A 195 -0.31 -13.81 -12.66
CA GLY A 195 -1.25 -12.73 -12.95
C GLY A 195 -2.18 -13.01 -14.12
N LEU A 196 -1.66 -13.57 -15.21
CA LEU A 196 -2.47 -13.84 -16.42
C LEU A 196 -3.64 -14.80 -16.16
N ASN A 197 -3.51 -15.75 -15.24
CA ASN A 197 -4.60 -16.67 -14.88
C ASN A 197 -5.79 -15.95 -14.26
N TYR A 198 -5.55 -14.78 -13.68
CA TYR A 198 -6.51 -13.97 -12.95
C TYR A 198 -6.68 -12.56 -13.54
N GLY A 199 -6.32 -12.37 -14.83
CA GLY A 199 -6.53 -11.11 -15.54
C GLY A 199 -5.72 -9.93 -15.02
N ILE A 200 -4.50 -10.20 -14.54
CA ILE A 200 -3.54 -9.18 -14.14
C ILE A 200 -2.35 -9.23 -15.09
N HIS A 201 -2.08 -8.10 -15.73
CA HIS A 201 -1.13 -7.92 -16.80
C HIS A 201 0.01 -7.00 -16.34
N LEU A 202 1.25 -7.40 -16.61
CA LEU A 202 2.42 -6.56 -16.41
C LEU A 202 2.88 -6.00 -17.75
N VAL A 203 2.99 -4.68 -17.83
CA VAL A 203 3.50 -3.95 -18.99
C VAL A 203 4.73 -3.16 -18.55
N ILE A 204 5.90 -3.43 -19.10
CA ILE A 204 7.13 -2.73 -18.69
C ILE A 204 7.81 -2.03 -19.87
N SER A 205 8.47 -0.91 -19.62
CA SER A 205 9.46 -0.34 -20.53
C SER A 205 10.87 -0.53 -19.97
N THR A 206 11.83 -0.80 -20.84
CA THR A 206 13.23 -0.98 -20.46
C THR A 206 14.17 -0.37 -21.49
N SER A 207 15.35 0.08 -21.07
CA SER A 207 16.34 0.58 -22.03
C SER A 207 17.08 -0.56 -22.72
N ARG A 208 17.30 -1.66 -21.99
CA ARG A 208 18.02 -2.84 -22.45
C ARG A 208 17.34 -4.11 -21.95
N TRP A 209 17.35 -5.16 -22.76
CA TRP A 209 16.78 -6.45 -22.34
C TRP A 209 17.51 -7.08 -21.15
N VAL A 210 18.81 -6.81 -20.99
CA VAL A 210 19.62 -7.31 -19.87
C VAL A 210 19.20 -6.72 -18.51
N GLU A 211 18.46 -5.60 -18.51
CA GLU A 211 17.93 -5.01 -17.29
C GLU A 211 16.80 -5.87 -16.70
N VAL A 212 16.09 -6.64 -17.53
CA VAL A 212 15.01 -7.53 -17.12
C VAL A 212 15.59 -8.91 -16.80
N SER A 213 15.23 -9.49 -15.65
CA SER A 213 15.71 -10.83 -15.29
C SER A 213 15.27 -11.89 -16.31
N SER A 214 15.97 -13.01 -16.41
CA SER A 214 15.54 -14.13 -17.27
C SER A 214 14.14 -14.63 -16.89
N ALA A 215 13.92 -14.87 -15.59
CA ALA A 215 12.63 -15.32 -15.06
C ALA A 215 11.47 -14.41 -15.47
N LEU A 216 11.64 -13.09 -15.40
CA LEU A 216 10.61 -12.16 -15.82
C LEU A 216 10.45 -12.09 -17.34
N ARG A 217 11.55 -12.12 -18.10
CA ARG A 217 11.51 -12.15 -19.58
C ARG A 217 10.78 -13.36 -20.13
N ASP A 218 10.90 -14.50 -19.47
CA ASP A 218 10.24 -15.75 -19.88
C ASP A 218 8.72 -15.69 -19.69
N GLN A 219 8.23 -14.86 -18.76
CA GLN A 219 6.79 -14.59 -18.58
C GLN A 219 6.24 -13.54 -19.56
N ILE A 220 7.12 -12.76 -20.22
CA ILE A 220 6.71 -11.71 -21.16
C ILE A 220 6.54 -12.31 -22.56
N GLY A 221 5.28 -12.58 -22.93
CA GLY A 221 4.92 -13.11 -24.23
C GLY A 221 4.96 -12.09 -25.37
N THR A 222 4.63 -10.83 -25.12
CA THR A 222 4.63 -9.77 -26.14
C THR A 222 5.83 -8.84 -25.96
N ARG A 223 6.69 -8.77 -26.97
CA ARG A 223 7.92 -7.97 -26.96
C ARG A 223 7.92 -6.98 -28.12
N LEU A 224 7.97 -5.69 -27.80
CA LEU A 224 8.04 -4.60 -28.76
C LEU A 224 9.41 -3.95 -28.67
N GLU A 225 10.29 -4.24 -29.61
CA GLU A 225 11.66 -3.71 -29.63
C GLU A 225 11.72 -2.49 -30.55
N LEU A 226 11.85 -1.30 -29.97
CA LEU A 226 12.14 -0.07 -30.70
C LEU A 226 13.64 0.00 -31.04
N ARG A 227 14.08 1.08 -31.70
CA ARG A 227 15.49 1.34 -31.96
C ARG A 227 16.32 1.23 -30.67
N MET A 228 17.17 0.21 -30.61
CA MET A 228 18.11 -0.01 -29.51
C MET A 228 19.27 0.99 -29.57
N GLY A 229 19.83 1.34 -28.40
CA GLY A 229 21.04 2.17 -28.33
C GLY A 229 22.27 1.47 -28.92
N ASP A 230 22.41 0.18 -28.60
CA ASP A 230 23.36 -0.74 -29.23
C ASP A 230 22.60 -1.94 -29.82
N PRO A 231 22.72 -2.24 -31.13
CA PRO A 231 22.13 -3.44 -31.73
C PRO A 231 22.54 -4.77 -31.06
N MET A 232 23.68 -4.83 -30.35
CA MET A 232 24.09 -5.99 -29.54
C MET A 232 23.12 -6.33 -28.43
N ASP A 233 22.36 -5.34 -27.95
CA ASP A 233 21.37 -5.53 -26.91
C ASP A 233 20.03 -6.04 -27.45
N SER A 234 19.89 -6.25 -28.76
CA SER A 234 18.65 -6.75 -29.36
C SER A 234 18.29 -8.14 -28.83
N GLY A 235 17.03 -8.29 -28.43
CA GLY A 235 16.44 -9.56 -28.01
C GLY A 235 15.78 -10.33 -29.16
N ILE A 236 15.76 -9.75 -30.37
CA ILE A 236 15.11 -10.33 -31.56
C ILE A 236 16.16 -10.77 -32.58
N ASP A 237 16.94 -9.83 -33.12
CA ASP A 237 17.97 -10.11 -34.11
C ASP A 237 18.95 -8.94 -34.20
N ILE A 238 20.17 -9.19 -33.75
CA ILE A 238 21.30 -8.25 -33.74
C ILE A 238 21.48 -7.52 -35.09
N ARG A 239 21.48 -8.26 -36.20
CA ARG A 239 21.81 -7.69 -37.51
C ARG A 239 20.67 -6.80 -38.00
N LYS A 240 19.42 -7.28 -37.84
CA LYS A 240 18.22 -6.52 -38.22
C LYS A 240 18.04 -5.29 -37.34
N ALA A 241 18.31 -5.36 -36.04
CA ALA A 241 18.26 -4.21 -35.14
C ALA A 241 19.18 -3.06 -35.62
N GLY A 242 20.36 -3.40 -36.15
CA GLY A 242 21.28 -2.43 -36.76
C GLY A 242 20.67 -1.64 -37.92
N THR A 243 19.71 -2.24 -38.65
CA THR A 243 19.02 -1.63 -39.80
C THR A 243 17.81 -0.76 -39.44
N VAL A 244 17.34 -0.80 -38.18
CA VAL A 244 16.18 0.00 -37.75
C VAL A 244 16.54 1.49 -37.84
N PRO A 245 15.76 2.35 -38.52
CA PRO A 245 16.07 3.77 -38.62
C PRO A 245 16.12 4.46 -37.26
N THR A 246 16.97 5.49 -37.12
CA THR A 246 17.07 6.34 -35.91
C THR A 246 15.94 7.37 -35.87
N ILE A 247 14.70 6.90 -36.01
CA ILE A 247 13.47 7.70 -35.96
C ILE A 247 12.64 7.15 -34.80
N PRO A 248 12.18 7.99 -33.85
CA PRO A 248 11.33 7.54 -32.75
C PRO A 248 10.09 6.79 -33.25
N GLY A 249 9.71 5.74 -32.54
CA GLY A 249 8.60 4.87 -32.91
C GLY A 249 8.95 3.77 -33.93
N ARG A 250 10.14 3.80 -34.54
CA ARG A 250 10.61 2.69 -35.38
C ARG A 250 11.18 1.55 -34.54
N GLY A 251 10.84 0.32 -34.93
CA GLY A 251 11.26 -0.88 -34.24
C GLY A 251 11.26 -2.13 -35.11
N LEU A 252 11.48 -3.26 -34.45
CA LEU A 252 11.53 -4.60 -35.02
C LEU A 252 10.46 -5.48 -34.35
N SER A 253 9.61 -6.12 -35.16
CA SER A 253 8.62 -7.10 -34.68
C SER A 253 9.28 -8.44 -34.38
N ALA A 254 8.56 -9.34 -33.70
CA ALA A 254 9.02 -10.72 -33.45
C ALA A 254 9.38 -11.47 -34.76
N ASP A 255 8.65 -11.18 -35.85
CA ASP A 255 8.90 -11.72 -37.19
C ASP A 255 10.09 -11.06 -37.92
N LYS A 256 10.87 -10.23 -37.21
CA LYS A 256 12.04 -9.51 -37.73
C LYS A 256 11.71 -8.50 -38.83
N MET A 257 10.49 -7.96 -38.79
CA MET A 257 9.99 -6.96 -39.73
C MET A 257 10.04 -5.57 -39.10
N HIS A 258 10.31 -4.55 -39.90
CA HIS A 258 10.31 -3.17 -39.39
C HIS A 258 8.87 -2.75 -39.10
N PHE A 259 8.66 -2.07 -37.98
CA PHE A 259 7.36 -1.46 -37.67
C PHE A 259 7.51 0.02 -37.32
N LEU A 260 6.41 0.74 -37.41
CA LEU A 260 6.24 2.10 -36.92
C LEU A 260 5.09 2.13 -35.91
N ALA A 261 5.38 2.50 -34.68
CA ALA A 261 4.38 2.72 -33.64
C ALA A 261 3.40 3.83 -34.04
N ALA A 262 2.13 3.66 -33.69
CA ALA A 262 1.13 4.70 -33.82
C ALA A 262 1.27 5.78 -32.76
N LEU A 263 0.72 6.95 -33.05
CA LEU A 263 0.63 8.06 -32.13
C LEU A 263 -0.70 7.99 -31.37
N PRO A 264 -0.71 8.26 -30.04
CA PRO A 264 -1.93 8.22 -29.23
C PRO A 264 -2.80 9.47 -29.47
N ARG A 265 -3.40 9.56 -30.65
CA ARG A 265 -4.29 10.66 -31.08
C ARG A 265 -5.38 10.14 -32.00
N ILE A 266 -6.51 10.86 -32.07
CA ILE A 266 -7.73 10.47 -32.81
C ILE A 266 -8.28 11.60 -33.69
N ASP A 267 -7.44 12.55 -34.07
CA ASP A 267 -7.79 13.74 -34.85
C ASP A 267 -7.36 13.65 -36.33
N GLY A 268 -7.00 12.45 -36.79
CA GLY A 268 -6.57 12.15 -38.15
C GLY A 268 -5.18 12.66 -38.54
N GLN A 269 -4.43 13.28 -37.63
CA GLN A 269 -3.12 13.85 -37.94
C GLN A 269 -1.98 12.84 -37.71
N GLU A 270 -1.06 12.71 -38.67
CA GLU A 270 0.08 11.78 -38.56
C GLU A 270 1.41 12.49 -38.22
N ARG A 271 1.39 13.36 -37.21
CA ARG A 271 2.54 14.20 -36.85
C ARG A 271 2.75 14.29 -35.33
N ALA A 272 3.95 14.68 -34.88
CA ALA A 272 4.37 14.57 -33.48
C ALA A 272 4.51 15.90 -32.73
N GLU A 273 4.49 17.04 -33.44
CA GLU A 273 4.85 18.37 -32.92
C GLU A 273 3.89 18.90 -31.84
N ASP A 274 2.64 18.43 -31.82
CA ASP A 274 1.55 18.82 -30.90
C ASP A 274 0.98 17.62 -30.13
N LEU A 275 1.74 16.52 -30.04
CA LEU A 275 1.21 15.26 -29.54
C LEU A 275 0.65 15.35 -28.12
N SER A 276 1.17 16.24 -27.28
CA SER A 276 0.67 16.44 -25.92
C SER A 276 -0.74 17.04 -25.89
N GLU A 277 -1.04 17.98 -26.79
CA GLU A 277 -2.38 18.59 -26.93
C GLU A 277 -3.37 17.57 -27.48
N ALA A 278 -3.01 16.90 -28.58
CA ALA A 278 -3.86 15.87 -29.18
C ALA A 278 -4.13 14.68 -28.24
N LEU A 279 -3.19 14.36 -27.34
CA LEU A 279 -3.41 13.35 -26.29
C LEU A 279 -4.40 13.86 -25.24
N ALA A 280 -4.29 15.12 -24.81
CA ALA A 280 -5.24 15.70 -23.86
C ALA A 280 -6.67 15.69 -24.44
N ASP A 281 -6.83 16.08 -25.70
CA ASP A 281 -8.11 16.05 -26.41
C ASP A 281 -8.69 14.63 -26.50
N LEU A 282 -7.84 13.63 -26.78
CA LEU A 282 -8.26 12.21 -26.77
C LEU A 282 -8.77 11.81 -25.38
N VAL A 283 -8.01 12.15 -24.33
CA VAL A 283 -8.36 11.81 -22.94
C VAL A 283 -9.70 12.46 -22.54
N GLU A 284 -9.88 13.74 -22.88
CA GLU A 284 -11.13 14.46 -22.65
C GLU A 284 -12.30 13.82 -23.39
N ALA A 285 -12.15 13.53 -24.69
CA ALA A 285 -13.21 12.89 -25.48
C ALA A 285 -13.63 11.51 -24.93
N VAL A 286 -12.68 10.72 -24.42
CA VAL A 286 -12.98 9.43 -23.78
C VAL A 286 -13.71 9.64 -22.45
N ALA A 287 -13.28 10.61 -21.64
CA ALA A 287 -13.89 10.91 -20.35
C ALA A 287 -15.31 11.47 -20.49
N GLU A 288 -15.54 12.40 -21.41
CA GLU A 288 -16.87 12.96 -21.72
C GLU A 288 -17.85 11.93 -22.25
N SER A 289 -17.35 10.84 -22.83
CA SER A 289 -18.19 9.75 -23.34
C SER A 289 -18.52 8.70 -22.29
N TRP A 290 -18.13 8.85 -21.01
CA TRP A 290 -18.31 7.83 -19.98
C TRP A 290 -19.01 8.35 -18.71
N ASP A 291 -20.27 7.95 -18.52
CA ASP A 291 -21.13 8.40 -17.41
C ASP A 291 -21.26 7.40 -16.24
N ALA A 292 -20.40 6.37 -16.20
CA ALA A 292 -20.42 5.32 -15.18
C ALA A 292 -19.16 5.37 -14.28
N PRO A 293 -19.08 4.56 -13.20
CA PRO A 293 -17.89 4.56 -12.34
C PRO A 293 -16.61 4.28 -13.15
N ALA A 294 -15.59 5.11 -12.92
CA ALA A 294 -14.25 4.96 -13.47
C ALA A 294 -13.50 3.79 -12.81
N ALA A 295 -12.28 3.54 -13.28
CA ALA A 295 -11.36 2.58 -12.70
C ALA A 295 -11.16 2.87 -11.20
N PRO A 296 -11.22 1.86 -10.32
CA PRO A 296 -11.05 2.07 -8.89
C PRO A 296 -9.72 2.77 -8.57
N PRO A 297 -9.73 3.84 -7.76
CA PRO A 297 -8.49 4.52 -7.42
C PRO A 297 -7.61 3.65 -6.52
N VAL A 298 -6.30 3.86 -6.58
CA VAL A 298 -5.37 3.27 -5.60
C VAL A 298 -5.69 3.84 -4.22
N ARG A 299 -6.23 2.99 -3.34
CA ARG A 299 -6.62 3.40 -2.00
C ARG A 299 -5.37 3.68 -1.17
N MET A 300 -5.21 4.92 -0.72
CA MET A 300 -4.07 5.35 0.09
C MET A 300 -4.37 5.24 1.57
N LEU A 301 -3.32 5.16 2.39
CA LEU A 301 -3.46 5.38 3.82
C LEU A 301 -3.99 6.80 4.05
N PRO A 302 -5.09 6.98 4.78
CA PRO A 302 -5.58 8.31 5.08
C PRO A 302 -4.53 9.10 5.88
N THR A 303 -4.48 10.41 5.68
CA THR A 303 -3.64 11.30 6.50
C THR A 303 -4.30 11.62 7.84
N HIS A 304 -5.63 11.62 7.87
CA HIS A 304 -6.46 11.76 9.06
C HIS A 304 -7.44 10.59 9.10
N LEU A 305 -7.47 9.89 10.22
CA LEU A 305 -8.34 8.74 10.45
C LEU A 305 -9.00 8.98 11.79
N GLU A 306 -10.31 9.19 11.84
CA GLU A 306 -11.02 9.39 13.11
C GLU A 306 -11.23 8.04 13.81
N ALA A 307 -11.18 8.01 15.15
CA ALA A 307 -11.43 6.78 15.90
C ALA A 307 -12.84 6.19 15.67
N SER A 308 -13.81 7.02 15.29
CA SER A 308 -15.17 6.61 14.95
C SER A 308 -15.28 5.86 13.61
N GLU A 309 -14.26 5.95 12.75
CA GLU A 309 -14.19 5.18 11.49
C GLU A 309 -13.69 3.75 11.73
N LEU A 310 -13.12 3.47 12.90
CA LEU A 310 -12.68 2.13 13.27
C LEU A 310 -13.86 1.28 13.76
N PRO A 311 -13.86 -0.03 13.49
CA PRO A 311 -14.90 -0.93 13.99
C PRO A 311 -14.89 -0.98 15.51
N GLU A 312 -16.07 -1.13 16.09
CA GLU A 312 -16.20 -1.36 17.52
C GLU A 312 -15.55 -2.71 17.91
N PRO A 313 -14.77 -2.73 19.00
CA PRO A 313 -14.17 -3.95 19.51
C PRO A 313 -15.23 -4.93 20.02
N THR A 314 -15.09 -6.20 19.66
CA THR A 314 -16.00 -7.30 20.07
C THR A 314 -15.49 -8.11 21.25
N GLU A 315 -14.19 -8.00 21.56
CA GLU A 315 -13.50 -8.75 22.61
C GLU A 315 -12.97 -7.79 23.68
N PRO A 316 -13.06 -8.14 24.97
CA PRO A 316 -12.60 -7.27 26.05
C PRO A 316 -11.09 -7.05 25.96
N LEU A 317 -10.65 -5.80 26.24
CA LEU A 317 -9.24 -5.39 26.22
C LEU A 317 -8.56 -5.50 24.84
N ARG A 318 -9.34 -5.72 23.78
CA ARG A 318 -8.88 -5.60 22.41
C ARG A 318 -9.33 -4.24 21.87
N ILE A 319 -8.41 -3.49 21.27
CA ILE A 319 -8.68 -2.16 20.75
C ILE A 319 -8.24 -2.05 19.29
N ALA A 320 -9.02 -1.34 18.47
CA ALA A 320 -8.59 -0.93 17.15
C ALA A 320 -7.73 0.33 17.29
N ILE A 321 -6.50 0.29 16.76
CA ILE A 321 -5.54 1.40 16.89
C ILE A 321 -5.40 2.22 15.60
N GLY A 322 -5.80 1.67 14.45
CA GLY A 322 -5.59 2.30 13.16
C GLY A 322 -5.87 1.39 11.97
N LEU A 323 -5.48 1.82 10.78
CA LEU A 323 -5.58 1.02 9.54
C LEU A 323 -4.18 0.65 9.01
N ASP A 324 -4.01 -0.58 8.55
CA ASP A 324 -2.76 -1.06 7.97
C ASP A 324 -2.55 -0.57 6.53
N GLN A 325 -1.30 -0.52 6.07
CA GLN A 325 -0.99 -0.07 4.71
C GLN A 325 -1.25 -1.10 3.61
N ALA A 326 -1.20 -2.39 3.91
CA ALA A 326 -1.30 -3.44 2.91
C ALA A 326 -2.75 -3.69 2.45
N GLU A 327 -3.73 -3.64 3.33
CA GLU A 327 -5.13 -3.90 2.97
C GLU A 327 -6.11 -2.77 3.35
N LEU A 328 -5.65 -1.80 4.14
CA LEU A 328 -6.50 -0.81 4.82
C LEU A 328 -7.49 -1.50 5.77
N GLU A 329 -7.06 -2.59 6.39
CA GLU A 329 -7.79 -3.30 7.42
C GLU A 329 -7.45 -2.72 8.82
N PRO A 330 -8.41 -2.77 9.75
CA PRO A 330 -8.18 -2.38 11.13
C PRO A 330 -7.04 -3.17 11.78
N VAL A 331 -6.04 -2.46 12.29
CA VAL A 331 -4.99 -3.01 13.13
C VAL A 331 -5.49 -3.05 14.57
N TRP A 332 -5.44 -4.25 15.16
CA TRP A 332 -5.87 -4.49 16.52
C TRP A 332 -4.67 -4.64 17.45
N HIS A 333 -4.77 -4.08 18.65
CA HIS A 333 -3.92 -4.43 19.78
C HIS A 333 -4.75 -5.16 20.83
N ASP A 334 -4.27 -6.33 21.25
CA ASP A 334 -4.92 -7.20 22.22
C ASP A 334 -4.10 -7.23 23.52
N PHE A 335 -4.57 -6.51 24.54
CA PHE A 335 -3.90 -6.44 25.85
C PHE A 335 -4.02 -7.74 26.67
N THR A 336 -4.78 -8.73 26.20
CA THR A 336 -4.78 -10.07 26.80
C THR A 336 -3.60 -10.90 26.33
N GLN A 337 -3.09 -10.65 25.12
CA GLN A 337 -1.97 -11.36 24.53
C GLN A 337 -0.64 -10.60 24.64
N SER A 338 -0.68 -9.27 24.53
CA SER A 338 0.46 -8.38 24.68
C SER A 338 0.07 -7.30 25.68
N PRO A 339 0.25 -7.54 27.00
CA PRO A 339 -0.31 -6.68 28.04
C PRO A 339 0.30 -5.28 28.07
N HIS A 340 1.38 -5.07 27.34
CA HIS A 340 2.17 -3.86 27.37
C HIS A 340 2.45 -3.38 25.95
N LEU A 341 2.49 -2.06 25.79
CA LEU A 341 2.68 -1.41 24.52
C LEU A 341 3.70 -0.29 24.66
N PHE A 342 4.59 -0.19 23.69
CA PHE A 342 5.63 0.82 23.67
C PHE A 342 5.47 1.71 22.44
N LEU A 343 5.61 3.02 22.62
CA LEU A 343 5.57 4.01 21.55
C LEU A 343 6.87 4.80 21.54
N ALA A 344 7.46 4.95 20.37
CA ALA A 344 8.62 5.82 20.19
C ALA A 344 8.44 6.70 18.95
N GLY A 345 8.76 7.98 19.08
CA GLY A 345 8.75 8.92 17.97
C GLY A 345 9.20 10.31 18.39
N ASP A 346 9.54 11.14 17.40
CA ASP A 346 9.97 12.51 17.62
C ASP A 346 8.83 13.39 18.17
N THR A 347 9.17 14.63 18.53
CA THR A 347 8.21 15.68 18.88
C THR A 347 7.13 15.79 17.79
N GLU A 348 5.87 15.99 18.19
CA GLU A 348 4.71 16.15 17.28
C GLU A 348 4.43 14.95 16.34
N SER A 349 5.02 13.78 16.59
CA SER A 349 4.75 12.57 15.78
C SER A 349 3.39 11.92 16.06
N GLY A 350 2.69 12.30 17.13
CA GLY A 350 1.38 11.74 17.51
C GLY A 350 1.40 10.81 18.74
N LYS A 351 2.49 10.76 19.51
CA LYS A 351 2.63 9.93 20.73
C LYS A 351 1.49 10.13 21.74
N THR A 352 1.29 11.35 22.21
CA THR A 352 0.25 11.71 23.17
C THR A 352 -1.15 11.42 22.62
N SER A 353 -1.38 11.67 21.33
CA SER A 353 -2.64 11.34 20.66
C SER A 353 -2.92 9.84 20.66
N ALA A 354 -1.90 9.00 20.46
CA ALA A 354 -2.03 7.55 20.54
C ALA A 354 -2.31 7.07 21.97
N LEU A 355 -1.70 7.66 23.00
CA LEU A 355 -2.02 7.36 24.41
C LEU A 355 -3.47 7.72 24.74
N ARG A 356 -3.95 8.88 24.27
CA ARG A 356 -5.34 9.31 24.42
C ARG A 356 -6.30 8.34 23.72
N LEU A 357 -5.99 7.92 22.49
CA LEU A 357 -6.78 6.92 21.74
C LEU A 357 -6.92 5.62 22.55
N ILE A 358 -5.80 5.10 23.07
CA ILE A 358 -5.80 3.87 23.86
C ILE A 358 -6.68 4.02 25.10
N ALA A 359 -6.54 5.12 25.83
CA ALA A 359 -7.36 5.38 27.02
C ALA A 359 -8.86 5.42 26.68
N GLN A 360 -9.24 6.18 25.65
CA GLN A 360 -10.64 6.30 25.22
C GLN A 360 -11.21 4.96 24.76
N GLN A 361 -10.48 4.19 23.95
CA GLN A 361 -10.92 2.88 23.46
C GLN A 361 -11.08 1.84 24.58
N VAL A 362 -10.23 1.91 25.61
CA VAL A 362 -10.36 1.04 26.79
C VAL A 362 -11.56 1.46 27.64
N MET A 363 -11.75 2.76 27.90
CA MET A 363 -12.90 3.27 28.68
C MET A 363 -14.24 3.05 27.97
N ALA A 364 -14.28 3.10 26.64
CA ALA A 364 -15.50 2.84 25.88
C ALA A 364 -16.07 1.43 26.11
N GLN A 365 -15.21 0.47 26.48
CA GLN A 365 -15.58 -0.93 26.71
C GLN A 365 -15.70 -1.30 28.20
N HIS A 366 -15.22 -0.46 29.11
CA HIS A 366 -15.05 -0.82 30.52
C HIS A 366 -15.51 0.30 31.44
N THR A 367 -16.21 -0.08 32.49
CA THR A 367 -16.60 0.82 33.58
C THR A 367 -15.42 1.16 34.49
N PRO A 368 -15.54 2.22 35.32
CA PRO A 368 -14.47 2.60 36.24
C PRO A 368 -14.11 1.47 37.25
N ASP A 369 -15.06 0.63 37.64
CA ASP A 369 -14.81 -0.49 38.56
C ASP A 369 -14.04 -1.65 37.90
N GLN A 370 -14.01 -1.69 36.57
CA GLN A 370 -13.29 -2.68 35.78
C GLN A 370 -11.88 -2.21 35.39
N VAL A 371 -11.71 -0.90 35.15
CA VAL A 371 -10.42 -0.32 34.73
C VAL A 371 -10.13 1.00 35.45
N ARG A 372 -8.87 1.15 35.89
CA ARG A 372 -8.32 2.38 36.44
C ARG A 372 -7.04 2.78 35.70
N PHE A 373 -6.72 4.07 35.69
CA PHE A 373 -5.53 4.62 35.06
C PHE A 373 -4.61 5.31 36.06
N LEU A 374 -3.32 4.97 36.04
CA LEU A 374 -2.25 5.78 36.62
C LEU A 374 -1.55 6.52 35.48
N VAL A 375 -1.57 7.85 35.51
CA VAL A 375 -1.01 8.68 34.44
C VAL A 375 0.26 9.38 34.92
N ALA A 376 1.38 9.10 34.26
CA ALA A 376 2.62 9.86 34.39
C ALA A 376 2.72 10.81 33.19
N ASP A 377 2.34 12.07 33.40
CA ASP A 377 2.27 13.09 32.36
C ASP A 377 2.64 14.45 32.98
N TYR A 378 3.87 14.87 32.73
CA TYR A 378 4.42 16.10 33.29
C TYR A 378 3.92 17.35 32.56
N ARG A 379 3.42 17.21 31.32
CA ARG A 379 2.91 18.33 30.51
C ARG A 379 1.40 18.54 30.67
N ARG A 380 0.70 17.58 31.28
CA ARG A 380 -0.74 17.61 31.58
C ARG A 380 -1.64 17.57 30.35
N GLU A 381 -1.14 17.07 29.24
CA GLU A 381 -1.92 16.93 28.00
C GLU A 381 -2.76 15.65 27.98
N LEU A 382 -2.24 14.54 28.52
CA LEU A 382 -2.91 13.24 28.51
C LEU A 382 -4.01 13.15 29.57
N ILE A 383 -3.81 13.80 30.72
CA ILE A 383 -4.72 13.67 31.86
C ILE A 383 -6.14 14.17 31.59
N GLU A 384 -6.28 15.18 30.73
CA GLU A 384 -7.57 15.77 30.35
C GLU A 384 -8.47 14.78 29.62
N ALA A 385 -7.89 13.80 28.91
CA ALA A 385 -8.65 12.79 28.17
C ALA A 385 -9.24 11.68 29.06
N ILE A 386 -8.87 11.61 30.34
CA ILE A 386 -9.30 10.56 31.26
C ILE A 386 -10.17 11.19 32.35
N PRO A 387 -11.46 10.87 32.48
CA PRO A 387 -12.31 11.42 33.53
C PRO A 387 -11.83 11.05 34.94
N GLU A 388 -12.12 11.89 35.94
CA GLU A 388 -11.65 11.72 37.33
C GLU A 388 -12.04 10.35 37.92
N GLU A 389 -13.24 9.88 37.61
CA GLU A 389 -13.73 8.57 38.05
C GLU A 389 -12.86 7.40 37.60
N TYR A 390 -12.13 7.49 36.47
CA TYR A 390 -11.22 6.45 35.98
C TYR A 390 -9.79 6.59 36.52
N ARG A 391 -9.44 7.72 37.16
CA ARG A 391 -8.08 8.00 37.61
C ARG A 391 -7.79 7.32 38.95
N LEU A 392 -6.76 6.48 38.99
CA LEU A 392 -6.13 6.06 40.25
C LEU A 392 -5.22 7.17 40.80
N GLY A 393 -4.53 7.88 39.91
CA GLY A 393 -3.63 8.97 40.25
C GLY A 393 -3.01 9.61 39.01
N HIS A 394 -2.55 10.85 39.17
CA HIS A 394 -1.80 11.60 38.16
C HIS A 394 -0.54 12.15 38.79
N ALA A 395 0.60 11.88 38.17
CA ALA A 395 1.90 12.35 38.63
C ALA A 395 2.48 13.38 37.67
N VAL A 396 2.75 14.57 38.20
CA VAL A 396 3.42 15.69 37.50
C VAL A 396 4.89 15.85 37.91
N SER A 397 5.37 15.01 38.82
CA SER A 397 6.75 14.99 39.30
C SER A 397 7.13 13.59 39.81
N ALA A 398 8.41 13.39 40.10
CA ALA A 398 8.95 12.07 40.42
C ALA A 398 8.47 11.51 41.77
N ASP A 399 8.30 12.35 42.79
CA ASP A 399 7.96 11.88 44.14
C ASP A 399 6.54 11.29 44.22
N PRO A 400 5.47 11.98 43.75
CA PRO A 400 4.13 11.38 43.69
C PRO A 400 4.10 10.14 42.80
N LEU A 401 4.87 10.14 41.71
CA LEU A 401 4.96 8.97 40.84
C LEU A 401 5.50 7.75 41.58
N ARG A 402 6.61 7.91 42.34
CA ARG A 402 7.20 6.83 43.14
C ARG A 402 6.21 6.30 44.19
N GLU A 403 5.45 7.19 44.82
CA GLU A 403 4.43 6.81 45.79
C GLU A 403 3.32 5.97 45.13
N TYR A 404 2.74 6.46 44.04
CA TYR A 404 1.70 5.73 43.30
C TYR A 404 2.22 4.39 42.79
N VAL A 405 3.40 4.36 42.17
CA VAL A 405 4.01 3.12 41.67
C VAL A 405 4.27 2.13 42.81
N GLY A 406 4.75 2.59 43.96
CA GLY A 406 4.94 1.74 45.13
C GLY A 406 3.62 1.18 45.69
N GLY A 407 2.52 1.93 45.61
CA GLY A 407 1.18 1.44 45.91
C GLY A 407 0.73 0.36 44.92
N VAL A 408 0.89 0.61 43.63
CA VAL A 408 0.54 -0.32 42.55
C VAL A 408 1.34 -1.63 42.67
N ALA A 409 2.65 -1.56 42.88
CA ALA A 409 3.50 -2.74 43.01
C ALA A 409 3.05 -3.65 44.17
N ARG A 410 2.68 -3.06 45.32
CA ARG A 410 2.12 -3.81 46.45
C ARG A 410 0.82 -4.52 46.07
N ALA A 411 -0.09 -3.82 45.38
CA ALA A 411 -1.33 -4.43 44.90
C ALA A 411 -1.08 -5.56 43.87
N MET A 412 -0.12 -5.41 42.96
CA MET A 412 0.23 -6.46 42.00
C MET A 412 0.90 -7.67 42.67
N ALA A 413 1.67 -7.45 43.74
CA ALA A 413 2.24 -8.53 44.54
C ALA A 413 1.15 -9.39 45.19
N GLU A 414 0.07 -8.79 45.71
CA GLU A 414 -1.09 -9.52 46.25
C GLU A 414 -1.86 -10.30 45.18
N ARG A 415 -1.86 -9.81 43.94
CA ARG A 415 -2.49 -10.48 42.79
C ARG A 415 -1.62 -11.56 42.16
N THR A 416 -0.35 -11.68 42.56
CA THR A 416 0.59 -12.64 41.97
C THR A 416 0.14 -14.07 42.33
N PRO A 417 -0.06 -14.96 41.34
CA PRO A 417 -0.62 -16.28 41.57
C PRO A 417 0.32 -17.16 42.42
N GLY A 418 -0.24 -17.85 43.41
CA GLY A 418 0.45 -18.88 44.17
C GLY A 418 0.56 -20.22 43.42
N GLN A 419 1.24 -21.20 44.03
CA GLN A 419 1.41 -22.54 43.45
C GLN A 419 0.10 -23.34 43.32
N ASP A 420 -0.96 -22.89 44.01
CA ASP A 420 -2.30 -23.46 44.01
C ASP A 420 -3.13 -23.09 42.77
N ILE A 421 -2.68 -22.11 41.97
CA ILE A 421 -3.39 -21.66 40.78
C ILE A 421 -3.07 -22.57 39.59
N SER A 422 -4.10 -23.26 39.08
CA SER A 422 -3.96 -24.13 37.91
C SER A 422 -3.70 -23.34 36.61
N PRO A 423 -3.06 -23.93 35.59
CA PRO A 423 -2.85 -23.27 34.30
C PRO A 423 -4.15 -22.82 33.60
N ALA A 424 -5.25 -23.56 33.79
CA ALA A 424 -6.55 -23.18 33.25
C ALA A 424 -7.11 -21.95 33.96
N ARG A 425 -6.90 -21.85 35.28
CA ARG A 425 -7.31 -20.70 36.08
C ARG A 425 -6.44 -19.47 35.79
N MET A 426 -5.14 -19.67 35.55
CA MET A 426 -4.18 -18.64 35.14
C MET A 426 -4.69 -17.86 33.92
N ARG A 427 -5.14 -18.56 32.87
CA ARG A 427 -5.70 -17.93 31.65
C ARG A 427 -6.95 -17.08 31.89
N ARG A 428 -7.71 -17.34 32.95
CA ARG A 428 -8.94 -16.61 33.28
C ARG A 428 -8.70 -15.42 34.22
N ALA A 429 -7.56 -15.38 34.91
CA ALA A 429 -7.22 -14.32 35.87
C ALA A 429 -8.31 -14.08 36.95
N ASP A 430 -8.94 -15.15 37.47
CA ASP A 430 -10.16 -15.08 38.30
C ASP A 430 -9.94 -15.26 39.82
N TRP A 431 -8.69 -15.27 40.31
CA TRP A 431 -8.38 -15.45 41.74
C TRP A 431 -8.30 -14.15 42.54
N TRP A 432 -8.32 -13.01 41.87
CA TRP A 432 -8.37 -11.69 42.48
C TRP A 432 -9.56 -10.90 41.93
N ALA A 433 -9.98 -9.88 42.66
CA ALA A 433 -11.07 -8.99 42.29
C ALA A 433 -10.61 -7.53 42.32
N GLY A 434 -11.24 -6.71 41.49
CA GLY A 434 -10.97 -5.27 41.37
C GLY A 434 -10.61 -4.86 39.95
N PRO A 435 -10.25 -3.58 39.75
CA PRO A 435 -9.97 -3.07 38.43
C PRO A 435 -8.61 -3.54 37.92
N ARG A 436 -8.54 -3.73 36.60
CA ARG A 436 -7.27 -3.77 35.86
C ARG A 436 -6.69 -2.36 35.81
N LEU A 437 -5.37 -2.26 35.86
CA LEU A 437 -4.66 -1.01 35.93
C LEU A 437 -3.87 -0.76 34.65
N PHE A 438 -4.15 0.37 34.01
CA PHE A 438 -3.34 0.91 32.92
C PHE A 438 -2.41 2.00 33.47
N VAL A 439 -1.12 1.78 33.35
CA VAL A 439 -0.09 2.77 33.67
C VAL A 439 0.31 3.42 32.34
N LEU A 440 -0.18 4.64 32.10
CA LEU A 440 0.14 5.42 30.92
C LEU A 440 1.27 6.39 31.24
N VAL A 441 2.34 6.31 30.48
CA VAL A 441 3.54 7.14 30.67
C VAL A 441 3.79 7.92 29.39
N ASP A 442 3.59 9.23 29.46
CA ASP A 442 3.95 10.13 28.37
C ASP A 442 5.32 10.78 28.63
N ASP A 443 6.01 11.17 27.56
CA ASP A 443 7.36 11.75 27.59
C ASP A 443 8.30 11.02 28.57
N TYR A 444 8.43 9.71 28.42
CA TYR A 444 9.19 8.87 29.35
C TYR A 444 10.62 9.37 29.61
N GLU A 445 11.26 10.03 28.65
CA GLU A 445 12.58 10.65 28.81
C GLU A 445 12.65 11.74 29.88
N MET A 446 11.52 12.37 30.23
CA MET A 446 11.43 13.35 31.32
C MET A 446 11.28 12.69 32.70
N VAL A 447 10.81 11.44 32.71
CA VAL A 447 10.52 10.66 33.92
C VAL A 447 11.67 9.69 34.24
N GLY A 448 12.23 9.07 33.21
CA GLY A 448 13.32 8.11 33.28
C GLY A 448 14.65 8.79 33.53
N SER A 449 15.14 8.74 34.77
CA SER A 449 16.49 9.17 35.10
C SER A 449 17.20 8.17 36.02
N GLY A 450 18.36 7.69 35.56
CA GLY A 450 19.39 7.08 36.39
C GLY A 450 19.19 5.62 36.84
N PHE A 451 20.13 5.16 37.68
CA PHE A 451 19.97 3.98 38.52
C PHE A 451 18.88 4.29 39.55
N ASP A 452 17.91 3.38 39.73
CA ASP A 452 16.72 3.53 40.59
C ASP A 452 15.59 4.41 40.00
N GLY A 453 15.06 3.96 38.85
CA GLY A 453 13.95 4.61 38.16
C GLY A 453 12.61 4.44 38.89
N PRO A 454 11.64 5.36 38.72
CA PRO A 454 10.37 5.33 39.46
C PRO A 454 9.51 4.09 39.21
N PHE A 455 9.75 3.37 38.11
CA PHE A 455 9.02 2.16 37.71
C PHE A 455 9.69 0.85 38.12
N GLU A 456 10.86 0.89 38.75
CA GLU A 456 11.59 -0.31 39.21
C GLU A 456 10.70 -1.30 39.99
N PRO A 457 9.80 -0.86 40.90
CA PRO A 457 8.92 -1.77 41.64
C PRO A 457 7.93 -2.56 40.78
N LEU A 458 7.64 -2.13 39.54
CA LEU A 458 6.70 -2.82 38.64
C LEU A 458 7.36 -3.91 37.79
N LEU A 459 8.69 -3.86 37.62
CA LEU A 459 9.42 -4.75 36.70
C LEU A 459 9.21 -6.25 36.98
N PRO A 460 9.14 -6.73 38.25
CA PRO A 460 8.88 -8.13 38.53
C PRO A 460 7.50 -8.60 38.06
N HIS A 461 6.54 -7.69 37.87
CA HIS A 461 5.15 -8.00 37.55
C HIS A 461 4.86 -7.97 36.05
N LEU A 462 5.70 -7.32 35.22
CA LEU A 462 5.49 -7.23 33.77
C LEU A 462 5.37 -8.59 33.06
N PRO A 463 6.14 -9.64 33.41
CA PRO A 463 5.97 -10.95 32.79
C PRO A 463 4.59 -11.59 32.97
N LEU A 464 3.86 -11.20 34.02
CA LEU A 464 2.50 -11.67 34.35
C LEU A 464 1.46 -10.55 34.21
N GLY A 465 1.73 -9.56 33.35
CA GLY A 465 0.94 -8.33 33.26
C GLY A 465 -0.56 -8.59 33.13
N TYR A 466 -0.99 -9.45 32.20
CA TYR A 466 -2.41 -9.75 32.03
C TYR A 466 -3.01 -10.48 33.26
N GLU A 467 -2.29 -11.44 33.81
CA GLU A 467 -2.71 -12.28 34.93
C GLU A 467 -2.94 -11.47 36.21
N VAL A 468 -2.07 -10.49 36.49
CA VAL A 468 -2.20 -9.59 37.66
C VAL A 468 -3.02 -8.33 37.36
N GLY A 469 -3.42 -8.14 36.10
CA GLY A 469 -4.19 -6.98 35.66
C GLY A 469 -3.38 -5.69 35.60
N LEU A 470 -2.10 -5.77 35.24
CA LEU A 470 -1.19 -4.65 35.00
C LEU A 470 -0.94 -4.47 33.49
N HIS A 471 -1.17 -3.28 32.99
CA HIS A 471 -0.90 -2.90 31.60
C HIS A 471 -0.02 -1.64 31.57
N MET A 472 1.20 -1.74 31.04
CA MET A 472 2.09 -0.59 30.87
C MET A 472 2.07 -0.11 29.41
N VAL A 473 1.75 1.17 29.23
CA VAL A 473 1.82 1.85 27.93
C VAL A 473 2.79 3.02 28.06
N VAL A 474 3.92 2.94 27.36
CA VAL A 474 5.02 3.90 27.53
C VAL A 474 5.31 4.59 26.21
N ALA A 475 5.19 5.92 26.18
CA ALA A 475 5.62 6.75 25.06
C ALA A 475 6.92 7.48 25.38
N ARG A 476 7.86 7.48 24.43
CA ARG A 476 9.14 8.18 24.57
C ARG A 476 9.56 8.92 23.31
N ALA A 477 10.35 9.96 23.48
CA ALA A 477 11.14 10.53 22.41
C ALA A 477 12.21 9.56 21.89
N THR A 478 12.49 9.64 20.60
CA THR A 478 13.50 8.85 19.89
C THR A 478 14.91 9.38 20.09
N ALA A 479 15.08 10.65 20.45
CA ALA A 479 16.37 11.21 20.83
C ALA A 479 17.00 10.39 21.97
N GLY A 480 18.17 9.79 21.70
CA GLY A 480 18.85 8.93 22.68
C GLY A 480 18.20 7.56 22.89
N ALA A 481 17.38 7.09 21.95
CA ALA A 481 16.73 5.78 21.96
C ALA A 481 17.70 4.60 22.17
N GLY A 482 18.95 4.73 21.72
CA GLY A 482 19.99 3.73 21.93
C GLY A 482 20.34 3.45 23.41
N ARG A 483 19.96 4.35 24.34
CA ARG A 483 20.09 4.12 25.78
C ARG A 483 18.80 3.47 26.29
N GLN A 484 18.92 2.20 26.69
CA GLN A 484 17.85 1.45 27.34
C GLN A 484 18.11 1.33 28.83
N ASP A 485 17.13 1.74 29.63
CA ASP A 485 17.09 1.52 31.08
C ASP A 485 16.39 0.19 31.42
N ALA A 486 16.19 -0.06 32.72
CA ALA A 486 15.64 -1.32 33.22
C ALA A 486 14.21 -1.58 32.74
N LEU A 487 13.35 -0.56 32.69
CA LEU A 487 11.97 -0.70 32.23
C LEU A 487 11.90 -1.10 30.77
N LEU A 488 12.60 -0.38 29.89
CA LEU A 488 12.55 -0.66 28.46
C LEU A 488 13.15 -2.02 28.10
N ARG A 489 14.24 -2.41 28.78
CA ARG A 489 14.79 -3.76 28.66
C ARG A 489 13.76 -4.81 29.07
N LYS A 490 13.07 -4.58 30.20
CA LYS A 490 12.08 -5.54 30.69
C LYS A 490 10.88 -5.67 29.76
N MET A 491 10.39 -4.56 29.21
CA MET A 491 9.32 -4.57 28.20
C MET A 491 9.71 -5.33 26.93
N GLN A 492 10.98 -5.24 26.50
CA GLN A 492 11.51 -6.03 25.39
C GLN A 492 11.65 -7.51 25.73
N GLU A 493 12.14 -7.86 26.93
CA GLU A 493 12.24 -9.25 27.40
C GLU A 493 10.89 -9.98 27.37
N VAL A 494 9.80 -9.27 27.70
CA VAL A 494 8.43 -9.82 27.68
C VAL A 494 7.75 -9.72 26.30
N ASN A 495 8.49 -9.32 25.25
CA ASN A 495 8.01 -9.18 23.86
C ASN A 495 6.79 -8.26 23.73
N SER A 496 6.83 -7.10 24.40
CA SER A 496 5.80 -6.07 24.26
C SER A 496 5.68 -5.61 22.80
N SER A 497 4.46 -5.33 22.35
CA SER A 497 4.25 -4.72 21.03
C SER A 497 4.84 -3.31 21.01
N ALA A 498 5.25 -2.84 19.82
CA ALA A 498 5.77 -1.49 19.69
C ALA A 498 5.20 -0.75 18.47
N LEU A 499 5.04 0.56 18.63
CA LEU A 499 4.68 1.51 17.57
C LEU A 499 5.83 2.51 17.43
N LEU A 500 6.53 2.46 16.29
CA LEU A 500 7.56 3.42 15.94
C LEU A 500 6.95 4.47 15.02
N LEU A 501 6.61 5.63 15.57
CA LEU A 501 6.15 6.79 14.80
C LEU A 501 7.36 7.43 14.08
N SER A 502 7.19 8.66 13.58
CA SER A 502 8.26 9.39 12.88
C SER A 502 9.55 9.42 13.70
N CYS A 503 10.61 8.86 13.13
CA CYS A 503 11.94 8.76 13.71
C CYS A 503 12.99 8.83 12.60
N PRO A 504 13.84 9.87 12.53
CA PRO A 504 14.88 9.98 11.52
C PRO A 504 15.79 8.75 11.51
N PRO A 505 16.20 8.26 10.32
CA PRO A 505 17.15 7.16 10.20
C PRO A 505 18.49 7.37 10.93
N SER A 506 18.85 8.61 11.24
CA SER A 506 20.08 8.99 11.98
C SER A 506 20.08 8.54 13.44
N GLU A 507 18.91 8.32 14.05
CA GLU A 507 18.78 7.80 15.42
C GLU A 507 19.12 6.29 15.50
N GLY A 508 19.32 5.63 14.36
CA GLY A 508 19.71 4.22 14.29
C GLY A 508 18.55 3.25 14.48
N HIS A 509 18.81 2.16 15.19
CA HIS A 509 17.81 1.16 15.52
C HIS A 509 17.18 1.50 16.87
N VAL A 510 15.87 1.72 16.87
CA VAL A 510 15.14 2.17 18.07
C VAL A 510 14.70 0.98 18.91
N LEU A 511 14.04 -0.01 18.29
CA LEU A 511 13.51 -1.18 18.96
C LEU A 511 13.56 -2.41 18.04
N ASP A 512 13.94 -3.56 18.59
CA ASP A 512 14.03 -4.86 17.89
C ASP A 512 14.80 -4.86 16.57
N GLY A 513 15.82 -3.98 16.45
CA GLY A 513 16.60 -3.87 15.21
C GLY A 513 15.81 -3.26 14.04
N VAL A 514 14.68 -2.59 14.30
CA VAL A 514 13.93 -1.83 13.31
C VAL A 514 14.54 -0.43 13.16
N LYS A 515 14.89 -0.07 11.93
CA LYS A 515 15.45 1.22 11.58
C LYS A 515 14.35 2.29 11.53
N GLY A 516 14.60 3.43 12.16
CA GLY A 516 13.69 4.58 12.12
C GLY A 516 13.43 5.08 10.69
N ARG A 517 12.23 5.60 10.45
CA ARG A 517 11.84 6.30 9.23
C ARG A 517 11.18 7.64 9.57
N THR A 518 11.46 8.66 8.76
CA THR A 518 10.70 9.91 8.80
C THR A 518 9.30 9.63 8.21
N LEU A 519 8.28 9.85 9.03
CA LEU A 519 6.88 9.56 8.70
C LEU A 519 6.01 10.80 8.98
N PRO A 520 4.86 10.95 8.30
CA PRO A 520 3.84 11.92 8.68
C PRO A 520 3.32 11.68 10.11
N PRO A 521 2.78 12.70 10.78
CA PRO A 521 2.14 12.53 12.10
C PRO A 521 1.05 11.45 12.09
N GLY A 522 0.98 10.66 13.17
CA GLY A 522 0.05 9.54 13.32
C GLY A 522 0.42 8.29 12.52
N ARG A 523 1.38 8.36 11.59
CA ARG A 523 1.87 7.19 10.86
C ARG A 523 2.94 6.45 11.67
N ALA A 524 2.82 5.13 11.74
CA ALA A 524 3.70 4.31 12.58
C ALA A 524 4.07 2.99 11.90
N GLN A 525 5.28 2.52 12.20
CA GLN A 525 5.68 1.13 12.00
C GLN A 525 5.26 0.33 13.23
N SER A 526 4.28 -0.57 13.08
CA SER A 526 3.93 -1.53 14.10
C SER A 526 4.87 -2.72 14.07
N VAL A 527 5.43 -3.04 15.23
CA VAL A 527 6.36 -4.14 15.45
C VAL A 527 5.70 -5.12 16.40
N VAL A 528 5.31 -6.27 15.86
CA VAL A 528 4.68 -7.36 16.62
C VAL A 528 5.44 -8.65 16.32
N ARG A 529 6.10 -9.23 17.34
CA ARG A 529 6.90 -10.46 17.20
C ARG A 529 7.87 -10.42 16.01
N ARG A 530 8.59 -9.30 15.84
CA ARG A 530 9.54 -9.03 14.73
C ARG A 530 8.94 -8.88 13.33
N LYS A 531 7.60 -8.92 13.18
CA LYS A 531 6.95 -8.49 11.94
C LYS A 531 6.74 -6.99 11.99
N VAL A 532 7.11 -6.31 10.91
CA VAL A 532 6.97 -4.87 10.78
C VAL A 532 5.90 -4.57 9.73
N GLY A 533 4.85 -3.84 10.14
CA GLY A 533 3.83 -3.31 9.25
C GLY A 533 3.77 -1.79 9.36
N LEU A 534 3.36 -1.09 8.31
CA LEU A 534 3.06 0.35 8.39
C LEU A 534 1.56 0.53 8.61
N LEU A 535 1.17 1.49 9.44
CA LEU A 535 -0.22 1.82 9.73
C LEU A 535 -0.41 3.32 9.94
N GLN A 536 -1.66 3.78 9.79
CA GLN A 536 -2.12 5.08 10.23
C GLN A 536 -2.86 4.90 11.54
N LEU A 537 -2.38 5.53 12.62
CA LEU A 537 -3.10 5.56 13.89
C LEU A 537 -4.32 6.46 13.76
N ALA A 538 -5.39 6.05 14.43
CA ALA A 538 -6.59 6.88 14.53
C ALA A 538 -6.36 8.07 15.48
N LEU A 539 -7.06 9.16 15.20
CA LEU A 539 -7.15 10.32 16.06
C LEU A 539 -8.18 10.05 17.15
N PRO A 540 -7.85 10.31 18.42
CA PRO A 540 -8.82 10.23 19.51
C PRO A 540 -9.93 11.26 19.29
N ALA A 541 -11.11 10.99 19.85
CA ALA A 541 -12.18 11.98 19.90
C ALA A 541 -11.66 13.25 20.62
N PRO A 542 -12.05 14.44 20.14
CA PRO A 542 -11.65 15.69 20.79
C PRO A 542 -12.15 15.71 22.23
N ILE A 543 -11.38 16.37 23.09
CA ILE A 543 -11.78 16.62 24.47
C ILE A 543 -12.82 17.74 24.42
N GLU A 544 -14.05 17.48 24.85
CA GLU A 544 -15.05 18.53 24.98
C GLU A 544 -14.55 19.55 26.02
N GLU A 545 -14.27 20.78 25.57
CA GLU A 545 -13.99 21.89 26.50
C GLU A 545 -15.24 22.08 27.36
N ARG A 546 -15.15 21.75 28.65
CA ARG A 546 -16.15 22.20 29.61
C ARG A 546 -16.03 23.71 29.66
N GLU A 547 -17.02 24.43 29.12
CA GLU A 547 -17.18 25.86 29.40
C GLU A 547 -17.11 26.04 30.93
N GLU A 548 -16.07 26.72 31.39
CA GLU A 548 -15.94 27.10 32.80
C GLU A 548 -17.04 28.13 33.11
N ASP A 549 -18.12 27.67 33.74
CA ASP A 549 -19.17 28.52 34.35
C ASP A 549 -18.66 29.27 35.60
#